data_AF-A0A948V8E2-F1
#
_entry.id   AF-A0A948V8E2-F1
#
_cell.length_a   1.000
_cell.length_b   1.000
_cell.length_c   1.000
_cell.angle_alpha   90.00
_cell.angle_beta   90.00
_cell.angle_gamma   90.00
#
_symmetry.space_group_name_H-M   'P 1'
#
loop_
_entity.id
_entity.type
_entity.pdbx_description
1 polymer ?
#
loop_
_entity_poly.entity_id
_entity_poly.type
_entity_poly.pdbx_seq_one_letter_code
_entity_poly.pdbx_strand_id
1 'polypeptide(L)' 'MDIARKIGIGIVMIVPTVVGSGALWHIFHSWLAVIIWVILMAALCGGILSGKSIRGLVSR' A
#
# COMPACT_ATOMS: atom_id res chain seq x y z
N MET A 1 -5.50 -17.00 2.53
CA MET A 1 -4.21 -16.61 3.13
C MET A 1 -4.32 -16.79 4.62
N ASP A 2 -3.39 -17.53 5.22
CA ASP A 2 -3.34 -17.74 6.67
C ASP A 2 -3.26 -16.39 7.41
N ILE A 3 -3.82 -16.34 8.62
CA ILE A 3 -3.91 -15.11 9.40
C ILE A 3 -2.52 -14.51 9.68
N ALA A 4 -1.54 -15.37 9.97
CA ALA A 4 -0.15 -14.98 10.17
C ALA A 4 0.44 -14.29 8.95
N ARG A 5 0.13 -14.79 7.75
CA ARG A 5 0.60 -14.19 6.48
C ARG A 5 -0.06 -12.84 6.21
N LYS A 6 -1.34 -12.66 6.54
CA LYS A 6 -2.03 -11.37 6.42
C LYS A 6 -1.43 -10.32 7.36
N ILE A 7 -1.17 -10.70 8.60
CA ILE A 7 -0.54 -9.83 9.60
C ILE A 7 0.87 -9.44 9.16
N GLY A 8 1.68 -10.40 8.69
CA GLY A 8 3.02 -10.14 8.18
C GLY A 8 3.04 -9.15 7.00
N ILE A 9 2.10 -9.28 6.07
CA ILE A 9 1.94 -8.34 4.94
C ILE A 9 1.56 -6.95 5.45
N GLY A 10 0.60 -6.86 6.38
CA GLY A 10 0.21 -5.60 6.99
C GLY A 10 1.38 -4.86 7.61
N ILE A 11 2.23 -5.57 8.38
CA ILE A 11 3.42 -4.99 9.02
C ILE A 11 4.42 -4.49 7.98
N VAL A 12 4.73 -5.28 6.96
CA VAL A 12 5.69 -4.87 5.91
C VAL A 12 5.18 -3.66 5.12
N MET A 13 3.86 -3.53 4.93
CA MET A 13 3.25 -2.38 4.23
C MET A 13 3.30 -1.08 5.03
N ILE A 14 3.58 -1.10 6.34
CA ILE A 14 3.78 0.12 7.13
C ILE A 14 5.02 0.87 6.67
N VAL A 15 6.12 0.15 6.38
CA VAL A 15 7.40 0.76 5.97
C VAL A 15 7.27 1.64 4.72
N PRO A 16 6.79 1.16 3.56
CA PRO A 16 6.65 2.00 2.36
C PRO A 16 5.61 3.11 2.55
N THR A 17 4.60 2.90 3.41
CA THR A 17 3.61 3.94 3.72
C THR A 17 4.27 5.11 4.45
N VAL A 18 5.04 4.84 5.50
CA VAL A 18 5.72 5.87 6.30
C VAL A 18 6.85 6.53 5.51
N VAL A 19 7.74 5.73 4.91
CA VAL A 19 8.89 6.24 4.15
C VAL A 19 8.44 7.04 2.93
N GLY A 20 7.45 6.54 2.18
CA GLY A 20 6.90 7.25 1.02
C GLY A 20 6.18 8.53 1.40
N SER A 21 5.47 8.55 2.54
CA SER A 21 4.84 9.78 3.06
C SER A 21 5.88 10.85 3.40
N GLY A 22 6.99 10.45 4.06
CA GLY A 22 8.09 11.37 4.38
C GLY A 22 8.78 11.92 3.12
N ALA A 23 8.99 11.07 2.12
CA ALA A 23 9.55 11.49 0.83
C ALA A 23 8.64 12.49 0.10
N LEU A 24 7.33 12.22 0.06
CA LEU A 24 6.35 13.11 -0.57
C LEU A 24 6.22 14.44 0.16
N TRP A 25 6.29 14.43 1.50
CA TRP A 25 6.33 15.66 2.27
C TRP A 25 7.57 16.50 1.90
N HIS A 26 8.75 15.90 1.85
CA HIS A 26 9.98 16.61 1.53
C HIS A 26 9.97 17.21 0.11
N ILE A 27 9.34 16.55 -0.85
CA ILE A 27 9.29 17.02 -2.26
C ILE A 27 8.20 18.06 -2.47
N PHE A 28 6.98 17.79 -2.01
CA PHE A 28 5.80 18.60 -2.34
C PHE A 28 5.36 19.55 -1.23
N HIS A 29 5.83 19.33 0.01
CA HIS A 29 5.39 20.08 1.21
C HIS A 29 3.85 20.20 1.32
N SER A 30 3.13 19.18 0.85
CA SER A 30 1.68 19.18 0.72
C SER A 30 1.08 17.99 1.44
N TRP A 31 0.20 18.27 2.40
CA TRP A 31 -0.58 17.24 3.09
C TRP A 31 -1.50 16.46 2.14
N LEU A 32 -1.95 17.09 1.06
CA LEU A 32 -2.81 16.44 0.09
C LEU A 32 -2.06 15.32 -0.65
N ALA A 33 -0.79 15.53 -0.99
CA ALA A 33 0.07 14.50 -1.57
C ALA A 33 0.28 13.30 -0.62
N VAL A 34 0.48 13.58 0.68
CA VAL A 34 0.62 12.55 1.71
C VAL A 34 -0.66 11.75 1.88
N ILE A 35 -1.83 12.41 1.93
CA ILE A 35 -3.13 11.74 2.07
C ILE A 35 -3.40 10.83 0.87
N ILE A 36 -3.15 11.31 -0.36
CA ILE A 36 -3.31 10.49 -1.57
C ILE A 36 -2.43 9.24 -1.50
N TRP A 37 -1.18 9.39 -1.04
CA TRP A 37 -0.27 8.26 -0.91
C TRP A 37 -0.73 7.21 0.10
N VAL A 38 -1.21 7.65 1.28
CA VAL A 38 -1.72 6.73 2.30
C VAL A 38 -2.94 5.96 1.77
N ILE A 39 -3.86 6.64 1.06
CA ILE A 39 -5.02 5.98 0.43
C ILE A 39 -4.57 4.96 -0.62
N LEU A 40 -3.59 5.31 -1.44
CA LEU A 40 -3.03 4.42 -2.47
C LEU A 40 -2.37 3.18 -1.84
N MET A 41 -1.61 3.35 -0.76
CA MET A 41 -1.01 2.24 -0.02
C MET A 41 -2.04 1.36 0.68
N ALA A 42 -3.11 1.94 1.23
CA ALA A 42 -4.23 1.19 1.81
C ALA A 42 -4.94 0.33 0.75
N ALA A 43 -5.19 0.89 -0.44
CA ALA A 43 -5.80 0.16 -1.56
C ALA A 43 -4.89 -0.98 -2.06
N LEU A 44 -3.58 -0.74 -2.17
CA LEU A 44 -2.59 -1.77 -2.52
C LEU A 44 -2.55 -2.89 -1.48
N CYS A 45 -2.49 -2.55 -0.19
CA CYS A 45 -2.53 -3.52 0.90
C CYS A 45 -3.81 -4.35 0.85
N GLY A 46 -4.97 -3.71 0.65
CA GLY A 46 -6.26 -4.37 0.45
C GLY A 46 -6.27 -5.33 -0.75
N GLY A 47 -5.69 -4.91 -1.89
CA GLY A 47 -5.55 -5.75 -3.08
C GLY A 47 -4.69 -6.99 -2.84
N ILE A 48 -3.54 -6.82 -2.18
CA ILE A 48 -2.63 -7.91 -1.81
C ILE A 48 -3.33 -8.88 -0.85
N LEU A 49 -4.03 -8.37 0.17
CA LEU A 49 -4.78 -9.16 1.15
C LEU A 49 -5.98 -9.88 0.54
N SER A 50 -6.60 -9.30 -0.49
CA SER A 50 -7.73 -9.91 -1.20
C SER A 50 -7.28 -11.07 -2.09
N GLY A 51 -5.98 -11.24 -2.34
CA GLY A 51 -5.48 -12.31 -3.21
C GLY A 51 -5.84 -12.14 -4.69
N LYS A 52 -6.48 -11.02 -5.08
CA LYS A 52 -6.61 -10.58 -6.47
C LYS A 52 -5.24 -10.10 -6.93
N SER A 53 -4.34 -11.06 -7.15
CA SER A 53 -3.16 -10.80 -7.94
C SER A 53 -3.61 -10.26 -9.30
N ILE A 54 -2.95 -9.21 -9.76
CA ILE A 54 -3.04 -8.62 -11.11
C ILE A 54 -2.99 -9.69 -12.24
N ARG A 55 -2.57 -10.91 -11.94
CA ARG A 55 -2.58 -12.08 -12.83
C ARG A 55 -3.96 -12.43 -13.42
N GLY A 56 -5.07 -12.05 -12.80
CA GLY A 56 -6.43 -12.26 -13.35
C GLY A 56 -6.86 -11.25 -14.42
N LEU A 57 -6.16 -10.12 -14.55
CA LEU A 57 -6.45 -9.06 -15.53
C LEU A 57 -5.69 -9.24 -16.86
N VAL A 58 -4.68 -10.11 -16.90
CA VAL A 58 -3.83 -10.38 -18.08
C VAL A 58 -4.22 -11.68 -18.80
N SER A 59 -5.13 -12.50 -18.25
CA SER A 59 -5.55 -13.78 -18.85
C SER A 59 -6.99 -13.79 -19.39
N ARG A 60 -7.52 -12.65 -19.83
CA ARG A 60 -8.81 -12.59 -20.54
C ARG A 60 -8.64 -11.99 -21.93
#